data_AF-A0A947IUT0-F1
#
_entry.id   AF-A0A947IUT0-F1
#
_cell.length_a   1.000
_cell.length_b   1.000
_cell.length_c   1.000
_cell.angle_alpha   90.00
_cell.angle_beta   90.00
_cell.angle_gamma   90.00
#
_symmetry.space_group_name_H-M   'P 1'
#
loop_
_entity.id
_entity.type
_entity.pdbx_description
1 polymer ?
#
loop_
_entity_poly.entity_id
_entity_poly.type
_entity_poly.pdbx_seq_one_letter_code
_entity_poly.pdbx_strand_id
1 'polypeptide(L)'
;MPVNTPNKVKEVSIFDTILDLCFSGNEAIWDRRAEERKLLDKIKRGEVSMEQEGAKSPGVTQAFQGILLAAFAVFPGIASSQLKLNGKINNTLSFSLETGKMLKLNIGEWSESLAEFSIYYKKKILGWDNPPAGFSKEDWVSLRDVFKYSKIRLEGENTFLESLLGSSKKIISVIANPKIAMDSLLVVLASLPAIQLNMFFIEIAKDVPDYTTAVAAEGTLVDVKNYFSQSTVDTENLFRKIRILLMMYSRHEIVMDYVIVEKARELLLKYLNNDAVRKDTLTQIEKTIYGQYRPRLDIAKALVKLLS
;
A
#
# COMPACT_ATOMS: atom_id res chain seq x y z
N MET A 1 -16.63 -32.11 -28.57
CA MET A 1 -17.03 -30.79 -28.04
C MET A 1 -15.82 -30.18 -27.36
N PRO A 2 -15.36 -28.99 -27.75
CA PRO A 2 -14.20 -28.37 -27.12
C PRO A 2 -14.54 -28.00 -25.67
N VAL A 3 -13.74 -28.51 -24.75
CA VAL A 3 -13.78 -28.16 -23.33
C VAL A 3 -13.38 -26.69 -23.24
N ASN A 4 -14.35 -25.86 -22.90
CA ASN A 4 -14.15 -24.44 -22.63
C ASN A 4 -13.31 -24.36 -21.35
N THR A 5 -11.99 -24.34 -21.47
CA THR A 5 -11.10 -24.07 -20.34
C THR A 5 -11.43 -22.68 -19.81
N PRO A 6 -11.86 -22.52 -18.55
CA PRO A 6 -12.09 -21.21 -17.99
C PRO A 6 -10.77 -20.46 -18.08
N ASN A 7 -10.78 -19.30 -18.75
CA ASN A 7 -9.66 -18.35 -18.72
C ASN A 7 -9.29 -18.17 -17.26
N LYS A 8 -8.18 -18.78 -16.84
CA LYS A 8 -7.62 -18.59 -15.49
C LYS A 8 -7.24 -17.12 -15.42
N VAL A 9 -8.09 -16.33 -14.78
CA VAL A 9 -7.77 -14.98 -14.36
C VAL A 9 -6.59 -15.12 -13.41
N LYS A 10 -5.38 -14.87 -13.93
CA LYS A 10 -4.18 -14.86 -13.12
C LYS A 10 -4.30 -13.61 -12.26
N GLU A 11 -4.40 -13.78 -10.94
CA GLU A 11 -4.29 -12.67 -10.01
C GLU A 11 -2.91 -12.04 -10.25
N VAL A 12 -2.88 -10.84 -10.84
CA VAL A 12 -1.64 -10.15 -11.18
C VAL A 12 -1.34 -9.19 -10.04
N SER A 13 -0.16 -9.32 -9.44
CA SER A 13 0.32 -8.36 -8.46
C SER A 13 0.39 -6.96 -9.08
N ILE A 14 -0.05 -5.95 -8.32
CA ILE A 14 0.08 -4.55 -8.74
C ILE A 14 1.53 -4.18 -8.97
N PHE A 15 2.45 -4.74 -8.19
CA PHE A 15 3.87 -4.53 -8.36
C PHE A 15 4.41 -5.17 -9.63
N ASP A 16 4.00 -6.39 -9.97
CA ASP A 16 4.42 -7.03 -11.23
C ASP A 16 3.91 -6.23 -12.44
N THR A 17 2.70 -5.69 -12.34
CA THR A 17 2.12 -4.82 -13.37
C THR A 17 2.91 -3.51 -13.49
N ILE A 18 3.25 -2.87 -12.37
CA ILE A 18 4.08 -1.65 -12.36
C ILE A 18 5.46 -1.94 -12.97
N LEU A 19 6.08 -3.06 -12.60
CA LEU A 19 7.37 -3.48 -13.16
C LEU A 19 7.30 -3.66 -14.68
N ASP A 20 6.26 -4.30 -15.18
CA ASP A 20 6.02 -4.48 -16.62
C ASP A 20 5.80 -3.14 -17.35
N LEU A 21 4.92 -2.28 -16.83
CA LEU A 21 4.55 -1.03 -17.51
C LEU A 21 5.65 0.04 -17.46
N CYS A 22 6.33 0.16 -16.32
CA CYS A 22 7.32 1.21 -16.09
C CYS A 22 8.75 0.77 -16.35
N PHE A 23 9.09 -0.51 -16.26
CA PHE A 23 10.48 -0.95 -16.21
C PHE A 23 10.77 -2.01 -17.28
N SER A 24 10.52 -3.29 -16.99
CA SER A 24 10.95 -4.41 -17.85
C SER A 24 10.27 -4.42 -19.22
N GLY A 25 9.02 -3.98 -19.30
CA GLY A 25 8.29 -3.89 -20.57
C GLY A 25 8.44 -2.53 -21.26
N ASN A 26 9.30 -1.63 -20.75
CA ASN A 26 9.41 -0.26 -21.24
C ASN A 26 10.80 0.35 -21.02
N GLU A 27 11.85 -0.38 -21.38
CA GLU A 27 13.24 0.04 -21.14
C GLU A 27 13.62 1.36 -21.84
N ALA A 28 12.98 1.65 -22.99
CA ALA A 28 13.22 2.86 -23.76
C ALA A 28 12.95 4.16 -22.96
N ILE A 29 12.00 4.15 -22.01
CA ILE A 29 11.73 5.32 -21.16
C ILE A 29 12.88 5.64 -20.19
N TRP A 30 13.83 4.71 -20.01
CA TRP A 30 14.99 4.87 -19.13
C TRP A 30 16.28 5.22 -19.87
N ASP A 31 16.35 5.02 -21.19
CA ASP A 31 17.47 5.46 -22.02
C ASP A 31 17.30 6.92 -22.44
N ARG A 32 18.19 7.80 -21.97
CA ARG A 32 18.21 9.24 -22.32
C ARG A 32 18.34 9.51 -23.82
N ARG A 33 18.80 8.54 -24.61
CA ARG A 33 18.96 8.67 -26.06
C ARG A 33 17.70 8.28 -26.83
N ALA A 34 16.80 7.50 -26.23
CA ALA A 34 15.57 7.04 -26.85
C ALA A 34 14.57 8.21 -27.07
N GLU A 35 13.76 8.10 -28.12
CA GLU A 35 12.79 9.14 -28.48
C GLU A 35 11.65 9.22 -27.46
N GLU A 36 11.22 8.08 -26.90
CA GLU A 36 10.20 8.01 -25.85
C GLU A 36 10.64 8.79 -24.61
N ARG A 37 11.91 8.65 -24.20
CA ARG A 37 12.46 9.39 -23.06
C ARG A 37 12.51 10.89 -23.35
N LYS A 38 12.99 11.29 -24.53
CA LYS A 38 13.01 12.71 -24.93
C LYS A 38 11.61 13.30 -24.94
N LEU A 39 10.63 12.55 -25.46
CA LEU A 39 9.22 12.96 -25.47
C LEU A 39 8.67 13.12 -24.06
N LEU A 40 8.91 12.16 -23.15
CA LEU A 40 8.52 12.27 -21.75
C LEU A 40 9.14 13.51 -21.09
N ASP A 41 10.43 13.79 -21.34
CA ASP A 41 11.09 14.98 -20.80
C ASP A 41 10.45 16.29 -21.30
N LYS A 42 10.03 16.36 -22.58
CA LYS A 42 9.26 17.50 -23.11
C LYS A 42 7.89 17.66 -22.45
N ILE A 43 7.17 16.55 -22.27
CA ILE A 43 5.85 16.51 -21.59
C ILE A 43 5.98 17.03 -20.16
N LYS A 44 6.94 16.51 -19.38
CA LYS A 44 7.20 16.93 -17.99
C LYS A 44 7.53 18.43 -17.88
N ARG A 45 8.19 19.00 -18.90
CA ARG A 45 8.51 20.44 -18.94
C ARG A 45 7.33 21.31 -19.38
N GLY A 46 6.22 20.71 -19.80
CA GLY A 46 5.05 21.40 -20.34
C GLY A 46 5.26 21.92 -21.77
N GLU A 47 6.27 21.43 -22.49
CA GLU A 47 6.54 21.84 -23.86
C GLU A 47 5.54 21.21 -24.85
N VAL A 48 5.03 20.03 -24.51
CA VAL A 48 4.01 19.30 -25.29
C VAL A 48 3.01 18.63 -24.35
N SER A 49 1.79 18.35 -24.82
CA SER A 49 0.73 17.71 -24.04
C SER A 49 0.87 16.19 -24.01
N MET A 50 0.55 15.58 -22.85
CA MET A 50 0.50 14.13 -22.68
C MET A 50 -0.64 13.51 -23.51
N GLU A 51 -1.79 14.19 -23.57
CA GLU A 51 -3.03 13.78 -24.24
C GLU A 51 -2.89 13.83 -25.77
N GLN A 52 -2.00 14.67 -26.27
CA GLN A 52 -1.81 14.91 -27.70
C GLN A 52 -0.57 14.20 -28.23
N GLU A 53 0.62 14.57 -27.75
CA GLU A 53 1.88 14.02 -28.25
C GLU A 53 2.26 12.73 -27.51
N GLY A 54 2.04 12.68 -26.19
CA GLY A 54 2.26 11.45 -25.42
C GLY A 54 1.37 10.29 -25.87
N ALA A 55 0.09 10.57 -26.16
CA ALA A 55 -0.89 9.60 -26.66
C ALA A 55 -0.50 8.94 -27.99
N LYS A 56 0.35 9.59 -28.80
CA LYS A 56 0.87 9.03 -30.06
C LYS A 56 2.02 8.04 -29.85
N SER A 57 2.58 7.98 -28.65
CA SER A 57 3.66 7.05 -28.27
C SER A 57 3.15 6.01 -27.28
N PRO A 58 2.98 4.75 -27.71
CA PRO A 58 2.52 3.68 -26.82
C PRO A 58 3.45 3.48 -25.61
N GLY A 59 4.77 3.59 -25.82
CA GLY A 59 5.75 3.50 -24.73
C GLY A 59 5.58 4.60 -23.68
N VAL A 60 5.42 5.86 -24.09
CA VAL A 60 5.18 6.97 -23.14
C VAL A 60 3.85 6.80 -22.41
N THR A 61 2.78 6.41 -23.12
CA THR A 61 1.47 6.17 -22.52
C THR A 61 1.50 5.00 -21.53
N GLN A 62 2.17 3.89 -21.88
CA GLN A 62 2.37 2.74 -21.00
C GLN A 62 3.15 3.13 -19.73
N ALA A 63 4.23 3.89 -19.87
CA ALA A 63 4.98 4.40 -18.73
C ALA A 63 4.09 5.27 -17.83
N PHE A 64 3.33 6.20 -18.42
CA PHE A 64 2.41 7.06 -17.68
C PHE A 64 1.38 6.26 -16.88
N GLN A 65 0.73 5.27 -17.51
CA GLN A 65 -0.21 4.35 -16.84
C GLN A 65 0.44 3.65 -15.64
N GLY A 66 1.65 3.12 -15.83
CA GLY A 66 2.40 2.47 -14.76
C GLY A 66 2.80 3.43 -13.63
N ILE A 67 3.15 4.69 -13.95
CA ILE A 67 3.49 5.71 -12.95
C ILE A 67 2.26 6.04 -12.10
N LEU A 68 1.08 6.21 -12.71
CA LEU A 68 -0.15 6.44 -11.95
C LEU A 68 -0.48 5.26 -11.02
N LEU A 69 -0.38 4.03 -11.50
CA LEU A 69 -0.59 2.83 -10.68
C LEU A 69 0.44 2.74 -9.54
N ALA A 70 1.70 3.06 -9.82
CA ALA A 70 2.76 3.07 -8.82
C ALA A 70 2.50 4.09 -7.72
N ALA A 71 1.98 5.28 -8.06
CA ALA A 71 1.63 6.28 -7.09
C ALA A 71 0.59 5.75 -6.09
N PHE A 72 -0.48 5.10 -6.55
CA PHE A 72 -1.45 4.44 -5.66
C PHE A 72 -0.85 3.30 -4.82
N ALA A 73 0.12 2.55 -5.36
CA ALA A 73 0.74 1.43 -4.66
C ALA A 73 1.71 1.86 -3.54
N VAL A 74 2.28 3.08 -3.62
CA VAL A 74 3.22 3.62 -2.63
C VAL A 74 2.62 4.73 -1.75
N PHE A 75 1.47 5.27 -2.14
CA PHE A 75 0.76 6.31 -1.39
C PHE A 75 0.45 5.84 0.05
N PRO A 76 0.59 6.72 1.07
CA PRO A 76 0.31 6.38 2.46
C PRO A 76 -1.14 5.90 2.66
N GLY A 77 -1.31 4.88 3.52
CA GLY A 77 -2.61 4.28 3.83
C GLY A 77 -2.59 2.75 3.73
N ILE A 78 -1.89 2.09 4.64
CA ILE A 78 -1.77 0.61 4.72
C ILE A 78 -3.15 -0.07 4.89
N ALA A 79 -4.20 0.71 5.19
CA ALA A 79 -5.52 0.23 5.56
C ALA A 79 -6.56 0.10 4.43
N SER A 80 -6.34 0.63 3.23
CA SER A 80 -7.24 0.34 2.09
C SER A 80 -6.45 0.32 0.79
N SER A 81 -6.49 -0.81 0.10
CA SER A 81 -6.02 -0.86 -1.27
C SER A 81 -6.97 0.00 -2.10
N GLN A 82 -6.54 1.21 -2.44
CA GLN A 82 -7.31 2.17 -3.25
C GLN A 82 -7.67 1.61 -4.63
N LEU A 83 -6.89 0.61 -5.08
CA LEU A 83 -7.06 -0.10 -6.35
C LEU A 83 -6.88 -1.60 -6.16
N LYS A 84 -7.89 -2.38 -6.52
CA LYS A 84 -7.79 -3.84 -6.62
C LYS A 84 -7.63 -4.24 -8.08
N LEU A 85 -6.50 -4.86 -8.45
CA LEU A 85 -6.34 -5.45 -9.77
C LEU A 85 -7.18 -6.73 -9.87
N ASN A 86 -8.03 -6.79 -10.88
CA ASN A 86 -8.88 -7.94 -11.16
C ASN A 86 -8.24 -8.88 -12.17
N GLY A 87 -7.33 -8.38 -13.02
CA GLY A 87 -6.55 -9.20 -13.95
C GLY A 87 -6.06 -8.45 -15.16
N LYS A 88 -5.20 -9.11 -15.94
CA LYS A 88 -4.71 -8.67 -17.25
C LYS A 88 -5.17 -9.69 -18.30
N ILE A 89 -5.92 -9.24 -19.30
CA ILE A 89 -6.32 -10.07 -20.45
C ILE A 89 -5.80 -9.37 -21.70
N ASN A 90 -4.90 -10.04 -22.43
CA ASN A 90 -4.17 -9.46 -23.56
C ASN A 90 -3.49 -8.13 -23.13
N ASN A 91 -3.77 -7.03 -23.83
CA ASN A 91 -3.26 -5.69 -23.52
C ASN A 91 -4.21 -4.86 -22.65
N THR A 92 -5.24 -5.47 -22.04
CA THR A 92 -6.18 -4.74 -21.19
C THR A 92 -6.00 -5.11 -19.73
N LEU A 93 -5.74 -4.11 -18.89
CA LEU A 93 -5.72 -4.20 -17.44
C LEU A 93 -7.11 -3.87 -16.89
N SER A 94 -7.63 -4.71 -16.01
CA SER A 94 -8.90 -4.46 -15.32
C SER A 94 -8.66 -4.31 -13.83
N PHE A 95 -9.24 -3.27 -13.23
CA PHE A 95 -9.18 -3.03 -11.79
C PHE A 95 -10.47 -2.43 -11.26
N SER A 96 -10.69 -2.61 -9.96
CA SER A 96 -11.77 -1.97 -9.21
C SER A 96 -11.21 -0.86 -8.34
N LEU A 97 -11.89 0.28 -8.36
CA LEU A 97 -11.68 1.38 -7.43
C LEU A 97 -12.30 1.04 -6.07
N GLU A 98 -11.91 1.76 -5.02
CA GLU A 98 -12.55 1.63 -3.68
C GLU A 98 -14.07 1.87 -3.70
N THR A 99 -14.58 2.62 -4.69
CA THR A 99 -16.02 2.88 -4.89
C THR A 99 -16.77 1.67 -5.46
N GLY A 100 -16.06 0.58 -5.78
CA GLY A 100 -16.61 -0.58 -6.50
C GLY A 100 -16.70 -0.39 -8.01
N LYS A 101 -16.44 0.81 -8.54
CA LYS A 101 -16.39 1.04 -9.99
C LYS A 101 -15.25 0.25 -10.62
N MET A 102 -15.55 -0.49 -11.68
CA MET A 102 -14.54 -1.18 -12.49
C MET A 102 -14.06 -0.28 -13.63
N LEU A 103 -12.74 -0.23 -13.82
CA LEU A 103 -12.08 0.44 -14.92
C LEU A 103 -11.24 -0.55 -15.73
N LYS A 104 -11.06 -0.22 -17.01
CA LYS A 104 -10.22 -0.98 -17.95
C LYS A 104 -9.24 -0.04 -18.62
N LEU A 105 -7.95 -0.37 -18.60
CA LEU A 105 -6.92 0.37 -19.32
C LEU A 105 -6.35 -0.50 -20.43
N ASN A 106 -6.37 0.01 -21.66
CA ASN A 106 -5.59 -0.57 -22.75
C ASN A 106 -4.16 -0.06 -22.63
N ILE A 107 -3.22 -0.99 -22.50
CA ILE A 107 -1.81 -0.69 -22.29
C ILE A 107 -1.27 0.07 -23.50
N GLY A 108 -0.66 1.22 -23.24
CA GLY A 108 -0.06 2.07 -24.28
C GLY A 108 -1.06 2.91 -25.08
N GLU A 109 -2.35 2.89 -24.75
CA GLU A 109 -3.37 3.68 -25.43
C GLU A 109 -3.96 4.76 -24.53
N TRP A 110 -4.08 5.98 -25.08
CA TRP A 110 -4.83 7.04 -24.43
C TRP A 110 -6.32 6.89 -24.74
N SER A 111 -7.04 6.16 -23.88
CA SER A 111 -8.48 5.95 -23.99
C SER A 111 -9.28 6.87 -23.06
N GLU A 112 -10.59 6.93 -23.27
CA GLU A 112 -11.51 7.60 -22.34
C GLU A 112 -11.38 7.03 -20.91
N SER A 113 -11.14 5.71 -20.79
CA SER A 113 -10.90 5.09 -19.48
C SER A 113 -9.58 5.52 -18.84
N LEU A 114 -8.53 5.82 -19.63
CA LEU A 114 -7.30 6.41 -19.09
C LEU A 114 -7.55 7.84 -18.61
N ALA A 115 -8.26 8.64 -19.40
CA ALA A 115 -8.64 10.00 -19.02
C ALA A 115 -9.46 10.00 -17.71
N GLU A 116 -10.42 9.08 -17.58
CA GLU A 116 -11.20 8.92 -16.35
C GLU A 116 -10.32 8.51 -15.15
N PHE A 117 -9.38 7.59 -15.39
CA PHE A 117 -8.44 7.17 -14.36
C PHE A 117 -7.50 8.30 -13.93
N SER A 118 -7.07 9.17 -14.86
CA SER A 118 -6.29 10.38 -14.55
C SER A 118 -7.07 11.37 -13.70
N ILE A 119 -8.35 11.60 -14.00
CA ILE A 119 -9.25 12.41 -13.14
C ILE A 119 -9.33 11.80 -11.75
N TYR A 120 -9.59 10.49 -11.65
CA TYR A 120 -9.68 9.80 -10.37
C TYR A 120 -8.37 9.91 -9.56
N TYR A 121 -7.22 9.72 -10.21
CA TYR A 121 -5.90 9.91 -9.61
C TYR A 121 -5.76 11.31 -9.01
N LYS A 122 -6.07 12.36 -9.77
CA LYS A 122 -5.95 13.74 -9.29
C LYS A 122 -6.89 14.04 -8.11
N LYS A 123 -8.11 13.53 -8.15
CA LYS A 123 -9.04 13.65 -7.02
C LYS A 123 -8.49 12.97 -5.77
N LYS A 124 -7.99 11.75 -5.90
CA LYS A 124 -7.62 10.92 -4.74
C LYS A 124 -6.24 11.20 -4.18
N ILE A 125 -5.26 11.34 -5.05
CA ILE A 125 -3.86 11.48 -4.66
C ILE A 125 -3.46 12.94 -4.53
N LEU A 126 -3.97 13.81 -5.41
CA LEU A 126 -3.66 15.25 -5.39
C LEU A 126 -4.69 16.09 -4.63
N GLY A 127 -5.86 15.53 -4.29
CA GLY A 127 -6.90 16.21 -3.53
C GLY A 127 -7.68 17.28 -4.31
N TRP A 128 -7.74 17.17 -5.64
CA TRP A 128 -8.43 18.18 -6.47
C TRP A 128 -9.92 17.87 -6.59
N ASP A 129 -10.81 18.86 -6.43
CA ASP A 129 -12.26 18.60 -6.47
C ASP A 129 -12.78 18.32 -7.88
N ASN A 130 -12.36 19.14 -8.86
CA ASN A 130 -12.78 19.07 -10.26
C ASN A 130 -11.58 19.15 -11.21
N PRO A 131 -10.68 18.15 -11.20
CA PRO A 131 -9.50 18.15 -12.02
C PRO A 131 -9.86 17.98 -13.51
N PRO A 132 -9.18 18.70 -14.42
CA PRO A 132 -9.28 18.40 -15.85
C PRO A 132 -8.69 17.03 -16.16
N ALA A 133 -9.16 16.41 -17.25
CA ALA A 133 -8.68 15.11 -17.70
C ALA A 133 -7.18 15.10 -18.04
N GLY A 134 -6.70 16.17 -18.67
CA GLY A 134 -5.31 16.26 -19.11
C GLY A 134 -4.33 16.57 -17.99
N PHE A 135 -3.06 16.18 -18.14
CA PHE A 135 -1.95 16.34 -17.21
C PHE A 135 -1.08 17.54 -17.57
N SER A 136 -1.08 18.56 -16.71
CA SER A 136 -0.21 19.74 -16.84
C SER A 136 1.19 19.47 -16.25
N LYS A 137 2.11 20.41 -16.49
CA LYS A 137 3.43 20.41 -15.86
C LYS A 137 3.34 20.33 -14.34
N GLU A 138 2.40 21.04 -13.73
CA GLU A 138 2.17 21.07 -12.29
C GLU A 138 1.73 19.70 -11.78
N ASP A 139 0.89 18.97 -12.52
CA ASP A 139 0.52 17.59 -12.17
C ASP A 139 1.74 16.66 -12.09
N TRP A 140 2.67 16.78 -13.05
CA TRP A 140 3.92 16.02 -13.05
C TRP A 140 4.83 16.38 -11.88
N VAL A 141 4.88 17.66 -11.51
CA VAL A 141 5.60 18.12 -10.32
C VAL A 141 4.99 17.53 -9.06
N SER A 142 3.66 17.59 -8.90
CA SER A 142 2.96 17.01 -7.75
C SER A 142 3.16 15.48 -7.68
N LEU A 143 3.08 14.78 -8.81
CA LEU A 143 3.35 13.34 -8.90
C LEU A 143 4.76 12.99 -8.43
N ARG A 144 5.77 13.75 -8.86
CA ARG A 144 7.16 13.59 -8.37
C ARG A 144 7.25 13.79 -6.86
N ASP A 145 6.55 14.79 -6.33
CA ASP A 145 6.61 15.12 -4.91
C ASP A 145 5.89 14.05 -4.04
N VAL A 146 4.81 13.43 -4.56
CA VAL A 146 4.20 12.22 -3.97
C VAL A 146 5.23 11.09 -3.84
N PHE A 147 6.01 10.81 -4.88
CA PHE A 147 7.06 9.79 -4.81
C PHE A 147 8.22 10.17 -3.88
N LYS A 148 8.61 11.45 -3.81
CA LYS A 148 9.62 11.93 -2.87
C LYS A 148 9.17 11.73 -1.42
N TYR A 149 7.95 12.14 -1.10
CA TYR A 149 7.38 11.94 0.22
C TYR A 149 7.29 10.44 0.58
N SER A 150 6.78 9.63 -0.35
CA SER A 150 6.66 8.19 -0.16
C SER A 150 8.02 7.52 0.03
N LYS A 151 9.05 7.94 -0.72
CA LYS A 151 10.43 7.49 -0.53
C LYS A 151 10.92 7.78 0.89
N ILE A 152 10.81 9.03 1.37
CA ILE A 152 11.28 9.42 2.71
C ILE A 152 10.58 8.60 3.79
N ARG A 153 9.24 8.46 3.69
CA ARG A 153 8.44 7.65 4.61
C ARG A 153 8.91 6.19 4.62
N LEU A 154 9.00 5.56 3.45
CA LEU A 154 9.43 4.16 3.31
C LEU A 154 10.87 3.94 3.79
N GLU A 155 11.78 4.91 3.60
CA GLU A 155 13.16 4.85 4.14
C GLU A 155 13.16 4.86 5.66
N GLY A 156 12.35 5.72 6.28
CA GLY A 156 12.19 5.76 7.74
C GLY A 156 11.62 4.45 8.29
N GLU A 157 10.54 3.96 7.69
CA GLU A 157 9.89 2.70 8.09
C GLU A 157 10.82 1.49 7.89
N ASN A 158 11.55 1.41 6.76
CA ASN A 158 12.53 0.35 6.50
C ASN A 158 13.69 0.39 7.51
N THR A 159 14.25 1.58 7.78
CA THR A 159 15.34 1.75 8.75
C THR A 159 14.89 1.32 10.15
N PHE A 160 13.68 1.70 10.55
CA PHE A 160 13.10 1.26 11.81
C PHE A 160 13.00 -0.26 11.88
N LEU A 161 12.44 -0.89 10.84
CA LEU A 161 12.29 -2.34 10.75
C LEU A 161 13.62 -3.10 10.80
N GLU A 162 14.61 -2.66 10.02
CA GLU A 162 15.97 -3.22 10.02
C GLU A 162 16.62 -3.08 11.40
N SER A 163 16.35 -1.98 12.09
CA SER A 163 16.84 -1.76 13.44
C SER A 163 16.34 -2.83 14.42
N LEU A 164 15.13 -3.39 14.22
CA LEU A 164 14.57 -4.46 15.04
C LEU A 164 15.27 -5.81 14.81
N LEU A 165 15.79 -6.04 13.60
CA LEU A 165 16.50 -7.28 13.25
C LEU A 165 17.93 -7.32 13.80
N GLY A 166 18.56 -6.17 14.04
CA GLY A 166 19.96 -6.09 14.45
C GLY A 166 20.29 -6.73 15.81
N SER A 167 19.30 -7.01 16.66
CA SER A 167 19.46 -7.81 17.87
C SER A 167 18.12 -8.35 18.33
N SER A 168 18.08 -9.62 18.71
CA SER A 168 16.86 -10.25 19.22
C SER A 168 16.31 -9.57 20.48
N LYS A 169 17.17 -8.90 21.27
CA LYS A 169 16.72 -8.13 22.45
C LYS A 169 16.22 -6.72 22.10
N LYS A 170 16.52 -6.23 20.89
CA LYS A 170 16.19 -4.86 20.50
C LYS A 170 14.68 -4.68 20.31
N ILE A 171 14.00 -5.66 19.72
CA ILE A 171 12.53 -5.64 19.64
C ILE A 171 11.88 -5.56 21.03
N ILE A 172 12.40 -6.29 22.02
CA ILE A 172 11.94 -6.24 23.41
C ILE A 172 12.19 -4.84 23.99
N SER A 173 13.38 -4.27 23.79
CA SER A 173 13.71 -2.92 24.29
C SER A 173 12.85 -1.81 23.67
N VAL A 174 12.50 -1.95 22.39
CA VAL A 174 11.62 -1.00 21.69
C VAL A 174 10.21 -1.08 22.27
N ILE A 175 9.66 -2.29 22.42
CA ILE A 175 8.35 -2.51 23.02
C ILE A 175 8.32 -2.06 24.49
N ALA A 176 9.37 -2.31 25.27
CA ALA A 176 9.46 -1.90 26.67
C ALA A 176 9.52 -0.37 26.86
N ASN A 177 9.76 0.41 25.81
CA ASN A 177 9.76 1.87 25.91
C ASN A 177 8.33 2.41 26.07
N PRO A 178 7.99 3.08 27.20
CA PRO A 178 6.66 3.64 27.40
C PRO A 178 6.32 4.79 26.44
N LYS A 179 7.31 5.35 25.74
CA LYS A 179 7.16 6.38 24.71
C LYS A 179 7.30 5.83 23.30
N ILE A 180 7.13 4.52 23.09
CA ILE A 180 7.17 3.92 21.75
C ILE A 180 6.14 4.60 20.84
N ALA A 181 6.53 4.89 19.60
CA ALA A 181 5.61 5.36 18.58
C ALA A 181 4.59 4.26 18.25
N MET A 182 3.32 4.62 18.09
CA MET A 182 2.25 3.65 17.83
C MET A 182 2.50 2.85 16.54
N ASP A 183 2.97 3.49 15.48
CA ASP A 183 3.31 2.82 14.22
C ASP A 183 4.34 1.70 14.44
N SER A 184 5.30 1.91 15.34
CA SER A 184 6.28 0.90 15.73
C SER A 184 5.64 -0.28 16.47
N LEU A 185 4.73 -0.01 17.41
CA LEU A 185 3.99 -1.04 18.15
C LEU A 185 3.16 -1.92 17.21
N LEU A 186 2.47 -1.28 16.25
CA LEU A 186 1.58 -1.93 15.30
C LEU A 186 2.32 -2.77 14.28
N VAL A 187 3.48 -2.32 13.83
CA VAL A 187 4.34 -3.08 12.94
C VAL A 187 4.80 -4.37 13.61
N VAL A 188 5.16 -4.31 14.90
CA VAL A 188 5.51 -5.51 15.67
C VAL A 188 4.29 -6.41 15.87
N LEU A 189 3.12 -5.84 16.16
CA LEU A 189 1.87 -6.58 16.29
C LEU A 189 1.50 -7.31 15.00
N ALA A 190 1.55 -6.62 13.85
CA ALA A 190 1.27 -7.17 12.54
C ALA A 190 2.26 -8.27 12.11
N SER A 191 3.42 -8.32 12.76
CA SER A 191 4.46 -9.34 12.52
C SER A 191 4.33 -10.56 13.42
N LEU A 192 3.41 -10.58 14.39
CA LEU A 192 3.17 -11.75 15.21
C LEU A 192 2.65 -12.93 14.37
N PRO A 193 3.00 -14.18 14.71
CA PRO A 193 2.35 -15.33 14.09
C PRO A 193 0.85 -15.31 14.39
N ALA A 194 0.05 -15.86 13.46
CA ALA A 194 -1.41 -15.78 13.51
C ALA A 194 -2.02 -16.31 14.82
N ILE A 195 -1.41 -17.32 15.44
CA ILE A 195 -1.86 -17.86 16.72
C ILE A 195 -1.69 -16.80 17.83
N GLN A 196 -0.52 -16.17 17.94
CA GLN A 196 -0.25 -15.11 18.91
C GLN A 196 -1.07 -13.87 18.64
N LEU A 197 -1.32 -13.53 17.37
CA LEU A 197 -2.19 -12.42 17.01
C LEU A 197 -3.65 -12.67 17.38
N ASN A 198 -4.15 -13.90 17.20
CA ASN A 198 -5.48 -14.27 17.68
C ASN A 198 -5.57 -14.19 19.21
N MET A 199 -4.59 -14.77 19.93
CA MET A 199 -4.53 -14.69 21.39
C MET A 199 -4.46 -13.25 21.87
N PHE A 200 -3.68 -12.40 21.20
CA PHE A 200 -3.62 -10.98 21.47
C PHE A 200 -5.01 -10.33 21.43
N PHE A 201 -5.75 -10.52 20.33
CA PHE A 201 -7.08 -9.91 20.21
C PHE A 201 -8.06 -10.43 21.24
N ILE A 202 -8.03 -11.73 21.54
CA ILE A 202 -8.88 -12.33 22.57
C ILE A 202 -8.58 -11.74 23.96
N GLU A 203 -7.31 -11.54 24.28
CA GLU A 203 -6.92 -10.95 25.57
C GLU A 203 -7.30 -9.46 25.64
N ILE A 204 -7.01 -8.68 24.58
CA ILE A 204 -7.40 -7.26 24.50
C ILE A 204 -8.92 -7.09 24.59
N ALA A 205 -9.70 -7.99 23.98
CA ALA A 205 -11.16 -7.92 24.01
C ALA A 205 -11.74 -7.90 25.43
N LYS A 206 -11.08 -8.53 26.39
CA LYS A 206 -11.54 -8.55 27.80
C LYS A 206 -11.57 -7.15 28.41
N ASP A 207 -10.69 -6.27 27.95
CA ASP A 207 -10.55 -4.90 28.44
C ASP A 207 -11.31 -3.88 27.57
N VAL A 208 -11.90 -4.30 26.44
CA VAL A 208 -12.74 -3.43 25.59
C VAL A 208 -14.14 -3.28 26.21
N PRO A 209 -14.67 -2.04 26.37
CA PRO A 209 -16.03 -1.82 26.87
C PRO A 209 -17.11 -2.44 25.98
N ASP A 210 -18.20 -2.92 26.59
CA ASP A 210 -19.29 -3.63 25.88
C ASP A 210 -20.04 -2.76 24.87
N TYR A 211 -20.01 -1.43 25.04
CA TYR A 211 -20.68 -0.50 24.14
C TYR A 211 -19.80 -0.06 22.95
N THR A 212 -18.57 -0.55 22.85
CA THR A 212 -17.64 -0.08 21.83
C THR A 212 -17.93 -0.72 20.47
N THR A 213 -18.29 0.14 19.51
CA THR A 213 -18.53 -0.25 18.12
C THR A 213 -17.56 0.44 17.18
N ALA A 214 -17.21 -0.23 16.09
CA ALA A 214 -16.37 0.32 15.04
C ALA A 214 -16.99 0.07 13.67
N VAL A 215 -16.72 0.95 12.71
CA VAL A 215 -17.12 0.72 11.32
C VAL A 215 -15.95 0.05 10.63
N ALA A 216 -16.14 -1.19 10.18
CA ALA A 216 -15.16 -1.93 9.40
C ALA A 216 -14.94 -1.28 8.03
N ALA A 217 -13.90 -1.69 7.30
CA ALA A 217 -13.50 -1.08 6.02
C ALA A 217 -14.60 -1.15 4.95
N GLU A 218 -15.47 -2.15 5.06
CA GLU A 218 -16.65 -2.39 4.23
C GLU A 218 -17.89 -1.57 4.62
N GLY A 219 -17.80 -0.72 5.65
CA GLY A 219 -18.91 0.10 6.13
C GLY A 219 -19.83 -0.61 7.13
N THR A 220 -19.54 -1.87 7.48
CA THR A 220 -20.31 -2.62 8.47
C THR A 220 -19.96 -2.18 9.88
N LEU A 221 -20.97 -1.87 10.69
CA LEU A 221 -20.79 -1.62 12.12
C LEU A 221 -20.55 -2.95 12.83
N VAL A 222 -19.46 -3.05 13.58
CA VAL A 222 -19.08 -4.23 14.36
C VAL A 222 -19.02 -3.92 15.85
N ASP A 223 -19.48 -4.87 16.64
CA ASP A 223 -19.21 -4.93 18.08
C ASP A 223 -17.76 -5.36 18.29
N VAL A 224 -16.92 -4.46 18.80
CA VAL A 224 -15.47 -4.68 18.83
C VAL A 224 -15.10 -5.82 19.77
N LYS A 225 -15.74 -5.89 20.94
CA LYS A 225 -15.44 -6.90 21.95
C LYS A 225 -15.70 -8.31 21.42
N ASN A 226 -16.88 -8.53 20.85
CA ASN A 226 -17.25 -9.81 20.26
C ASN A 226 -16.37 -10.13 19.06
N TYR A 227 -16.10 -9.15 18.20
CA TYR A 227 -15.29 -9.35 17.00
C TYR A 227 -13.84 -9.72 17.35
N PHE A 228 -13.22 -9.05 18.33
CA PHE A 228 -11.87 -9.36 18.77
C PHE A 228 -11.78 -10.73 19.46
N SER A 229 -12.82 -11.13 20.19
CA SER A 229 -12.90 -12.42 20.90
C SER A 229 -12.98 -13.66 20.00
N GLN A 230 -13.32 -13.52 18.72
CA GLN A 230 -13.45 -14.64 17.79
C GLN A 230 -12.13 -14.97 17.10
N SER A 231 -11.60 -16.18 17.23
CA SER A 231 -10.40 -16.56 16.47
C SER A 231 -10.68 -16.73 14.98
N THR A 232 -9.67 -16.53 14.14
CA THR A 232 -9.78 -16.71 12.70
C THR A 232 -8.48 -17.27 12.11
N VAL A 233 -8.63 -18.12 11.09
CA VAL A 233 -7.51 -18.57 10.24
C VAL A 233 -7.32 -17.66 9.02
N ASP A 234 -8.31 -16.83 8.71
CA ASP A 234 -8.22 -15.85 7.62
C ASP A 234 -7.31 -14.69 8.04
N THR A 235 -6.21 -14.54 7.29
CA THR A 235 -5.21 -13.51 7.48
C THR A 235 -5.76 -12.12 7.16
N GLU A 236 -6.65 -12.00 6.17
CA GLU A 236 -7.28 -10.72 5.84
C GLU A 236 -8.12 -10.23 7.03
N ASN A 237 -8.89 -11.13 7.65
CA ASN A 237 -9.67 -10.84 8.84
C ASN A 237 -8.79 -10.43 10.04
N LEU A 238 -7.61 -11.03 10.23
CA LEU A 238 -6.64 -10.57 11.24
C LEU A 238 -6.15 -9.15 10.97
N PHE A 239 -5.87 -8.80 9.72
CA PHE A 239 -5.52 -7.43 9.35
C PHE A 239 -6.67 -6.45 9.55
N ARG A 240 -7.93 -6.85 9.33
CA ARG A 240 -9.10 -6.03 9.66
C ARG A 240 -9.17 -5.72 11.15
N LYS A 241 -8.89 -6.70 12.02
CA LYS A 241 -8.79 -6.46 13.46
C LYS A 241 -7.68 -5.47 13.83
N ILE A 242 -6.50 -5.58 13.21
CA ILE A 242 -5.40 -4.61 13.42
C ILE A 242 -5.86 -3.20 13.00
N ARG A 243 -6.59 -3.07 11.88
CA ARG A 243 -7.12 -1.77 11.40
C ARG A 243 -8.14 -1.17 12.36
N ILE A 244 -9.05 -1.99 12.90
CA ILE A 244 -10.02 -1.52 13.89
C ILE A 244 -9.31 -1.02 15.14
N LEU A 245 -8.34 -1.78 15.64
CA LEU A 245 -7.51 -1.37 16.78
C LEU A 245 -6.85 -0.01 16.53
N LEU A 246 -6.28 0.16 15.34
CA LEU A 246 -5.70 1.41 14.84
C LEU A 246 -6.69 2.57 14.85
N MET A 247 -7.88 2.36 14.30
CA MET A 247 -8.92 3.39 14.22
C MET A 247 -9.41 3.82 15.60
N MET A 248 -9.57 2.86 16.52
CA MET A 248 -9.99 3.15 17.89
C MET A 248 -8.95 3.99 18.63
N TYR A 249 -7.66 3.69 18.44
CA TYR A 249 -6.58 4.51 18.97
C TYR A 249 -6.60 5.94 18.42
N SER A 250 -6.74 6.11 17.10
CA SER A 250 -6.76 7.44 16.47
C SER A 250 -7.93 8.33 16.91
N ARG A 251 -8.97 7.77 17.51
CA ARG A 251 -10.12 8.53 18.05
C ARG A 251 -9.86 9.10 19.45
N HIS A 252 -8.70 8.82 20.07
CA HIS A 252 -8.29 9.34 21.38
C HIS A 252 -9.32 9.10 22.50
N GLU A 253 -9.99 7.95 22.47
CA GLU A 253 -10.79 7.52 23.62
C GLU A 253 -9.82 7.07 24.73
N ILE A 254 -9.76 7.79 25.85
CA ILE A 254 -8.78 7.57 26.95
C ILE A 254 -8.73 6.10 27.41
N VAL A 255 -9.88 5.42 27.42
CA VAL A 255 -9.98 4.00 27.77
C VAL A 255 -9.24 3.13 26.74
N MET A 256 -9.37 3.46 25.47
CA MET A 256 -8.68 2.76 24.38
C MET A 256 -7.18 3.05 24.36
N ASP A 257 -6.73 4.24 24.75
CA ASP A 257 -5.28 4.51 24.86
C ASP A 257 -4.61 3.62 25.91
N TYR A 258 -5.23 3.44 27.08
CA TYR A 258 -4.73 2.54 28.12
C TYR A 258 -4.74 1.08 27.66
N VAL A 259 -5.86 0.61 27.11
CA VAL A 259 -6.00 -0.78 26.63
C VAL A 259 -5.02 -1.06 25.48
N ILE A 260 -4.90 -0.15 24.52
CA ILE A 260 -4.09 -0.39 23.33
C ILE A 260 -2.60 -0.20 23.60
N VAL A 261 -2.18 0.73 24.44
CA VAL A 261 -0.75 0.97 24.67
C VAL A 261 -0.22 0.07 25.78
N GLU A 262 -0.89 0.02 26.94
CA GLU A 262 -0.36 -0.69 28.11
C GLU A 262 -0.58 -2.20 27.99
N LYS A 263 -1.80 -2.66 27.65
CA LYS A 263 -2.06 -4.10 27.53
C LYS A 263 -1.42 -4.72 26.31
N ALA A 264 -1.40 -4.01 25.18
CA ALA A 264 -0.69 -4.54 24.02
C ALA A 264 0.80 -4.68 24.31
N ARG A 265 1.41 -3.70 24.98
CA ARG A 265 2.82 -3.76 25.39
C ARG A 265 3.06 -4.94 26.33
N GLU A 266 2.24 -5.10 27.36
CA GLU A 266 2.33 -6.22 28.33
C GLU A 266 2.29 -7.58 27.63
N LEU A 267 1.30 -7.78 26.75
CA LEU A 267 1.12 -9.02 25.99
C LEU A 267 2.27 -9.25 24.99
N LEU A 268 2.70 -8.22 24.28
CA LEU A 268 3.82 -8.31 23.35
C LEU A 268 5.12 -8.66 24.08
N LEU A 269 5.41 -8.08 25.24
CA LEU A 269 6.57 -8.45 26.05
C LEU A 269 6.47 -9.92 26.49
N LYS A 270 5.31 -10.37 26.96
CA LYS A 270 5.07 -11.78 27.32
C LYS A 270 5.35 -12.71 26.14
N TYR A 271 4.85 -12.39 24.96
CA TYR A 271 5.03 -13.20 23.75
C TYR A 271 6.47 -13.17 23.23
N LEU A 272 7.12 -12.01 23.18
CA LEU A 272 8.48 -11.85 22.69
C LEU A 272 9.54 -12.40 23.66
N ASN A 273 9.20 -12.60 24.93
CA ASN A 273 10.05 -13.35 25.85
C ASN A 273 10.11 -14.86 25.52
N ASN A 274 9.15 -15.39 24.74
CA ASN A 274 9.25 -16.73 24.18
C ASN A 274 10.16 -16.72 22.93
N ASP A 275 11.23 -17.50 22.97
CA ASP A 275 12.25 -17.53 21.92
C ASP A 275 11.73 -17.96 20.55
N ALA A 276 10.81 -18.92 20.50
CA ALA A 276 10.21 -19.40 19.25
C ALA A 276 9.34 -18.31 18.62
N VAL A 277 8.45 -17.70 19.41
CA VAL A 277 7.60 -16.60 18.96
C VAL A 277 8.44 -15.43 18.49
N ARG A 278 9.47 -15.06 19.25
CA ARG A 278 10.37 -13.96 18.88
C ARG A 278 11.08 -14.21 17.56
N LYS A 279 11.60 -15.43 17.35
CA LYS A 279 12.26 -15.82 16.10
C LYS A 279 11.29 -15.73 14.91
N ASP A 280 10.06 -16.21 15.08
CA ASP A 280 9.05 -16.15 14.02
C ASP A 280 8.66 -14.71 13.72
N THR A 281 8.45 -13.87 14.74
CA THR A 281 8.17 -12.44 14.56
C THR A 281 9.29 -11.73 13.79
N LEU A 282 10.55 -11.97 14.14
CA LEU A 282 11.70 -11.40 13.41
C LEU A 282 11.75 -11.89 11.96
N THR A 283 11.42 -13.16 11.73
CA THR A 283 11.33 -13.73 10.37
C THR A 283 10.21 -13.06 9.56
N GLN A 284 9.07 -12.74 10.17
CA GLN A 284 7.98 -12.01 9.48
C GLN A 284 8.34 -10.56 9.21
N ILE A 285 9.03 -9.90 10.14
CA ILE A 285 9.59 -8.55 9.92
C ILE A 285 10.55 -8.58 8.73
N GLU A 286 11.47 -9.54 8.69
CA GLU A 286 12.42 -9.72 7.60
C GLU A 286 11.69 -9.91 6.26
N LYS A 287 10.74 -10.85 6.19
CA LYS A 287 9.92 -11.05 4.99
C LYS A 287 9.16 -9.78 4.57
N THR A 288 8.70 -8.99 5.52
CA THR A 288 8.01 -7.71 5.25
C THR A 288 8.98 -6.68 4.66
N ILE A 289 10.18 -6.56 5.22
CA ILE A 289 11.24 -5.68 4.69
C ILE A 289 11.55 -6.03 3.23
N TYR A 290 11.95 -7.28 2.99
CA TYR A 290 12.45 -7.71 1.68
C TYR A 290 11.35 -7.94 0.66
N GLY A 291 10.18 -8.42 1.09
CA GLY A 291 9.06 -8.74 0.21
C GLY A 291 8.11 -7.58 -0.08
N GLN A 292 8.07 -6.55 0.77
CA GLN A 292 7.09 -5.47 0.65
C GLN A 292 7.72 -4.07 0.66
N TYR A 293 8.57 -3.76 1.64
CA TYR A 293 9.09 -2.39 1.80
C TYR A 293 10.15 -2.03 0.78
N ARG A 294 11.19 -2.86 0.62
CA ARG A 294 12.29 -2.59 -0.31
C ARG A 294 11.83 -2.46 -1.77
N PRO A 295 10.99 -3.36 -2.31
CA PRO A 295 10.49 -3.20 -3.69
C PRO A 295 9.72 -1.87 -3.89
N ARG A 296 8.86 -1.49 -2.94
CA ARG A 296 8.15 -0.20 -2.98
C ARG A 296 9.12 0.99 -2.93
N LEU A 297 10.14 0.90 -2.08
CA LEU A 297 11.16 1.93 -1.96
C LEU A 297 11.98 2.07 -3.24
N ASP A 298 12.36 0.96 -3.87
CA ASP A 298 13.14 0.96 -5.11
C ASP A 298 12.32 1.56 -6.26
N ILE A 299 11.03 1.21 -6.36
CA ILE A 299 10.09 1.85 -7.30
C ILE A 299 10.01 3.35 -7.04
N ALA A 300 9.79 3.77 -5.80
CA ALA A 300 9.71 5.20 -5.45
C ALA A 300 11.00 5.95 -5.80
N LYS A 301 12.18 5.38 -5.48
CA LYS A 301 13.49 5.96 -5.82
C LYS A 301 13.66 6.10 -7.33
N ALA A 302 13.33 5.05 -8.08
CA ALA A 302 13.47 5.07 -9.53
C ALA A 302 12.53 6.08 -10.18
N LEU A 303 11.27 6.16 -9.72
CA LEU A 303 10.29 7.11 -10.26
C LEU A 303 10.61 8.56 -9.89
N VAL A 304 11.16 8.83 -8.70
CA VAL A 304 11.73 10.17 -8.40
C VAL A 304 12.80 10.53 -9.41
N LYS A 305 13.74 9.61 -9.71
CA LYS A 305 14.79 9.85 -10.70
C LYS A 305 14.24 10.04 -12.11
N LEU A 306 13.21 9.30 -12.49
CA LEU A 306 12.56 9.40 -13.80
C LEU A 306 11.90 10.77 -13.99
N LEU A 307 11.22 11.24 -12.95
CA LEU A 307 10.39 12.45 -12.94
C LEU A 307 11.16 13.74 -12.59
N SER A 308 12.38 13.61 -12.04
CA SER A 308 13.35 14.71 -11.99
C SER A 308 13.83 15.13 -13.38
#